data_AF-A0A7J3WXC9-F1
#
_entry.id   AF-A0A7J3WXC9-F1
#
_cell.length_a   1.000
_cell.length_b   1.000
_cell.length_c   1.000
_cell.angle_alpha   90.00
_cell.angle_beta   90.00
_cell.angle_gamma   90.00
#
_symmetry.space_group_name_H-M   'P 1'
#
loop_
_entity.id
_entity.type
_entity.pdbx_description
1 polymer ?
#
loop_
_entity_poly.entity_id
_entity_poly.type
_entity_poly.pdbx_seq_one_letter_code
_entity_poly.pdbx_strand_id
1 'polypeptide(L)'
;MTVWAAHYDTTGYYGGLYDYKEWYIKRTLEWNKWLREKINEGELPPYFVYIPSVIPEFDSRLVSWGDPNQVILPRDPNRFKEQITLALSHSIPKGMVRIDTWDDWYESTIIEPSVRWEFKYLQIIKEVVSKILGNP
;
A
#
# COMPACT_ATOMS: atom_id res chain seq x y z
N MET A 1 -16.54 10.43 -0.88
CA MET A 1 -15.73 10.11 -2.07
C MET A 1 -14.33 9.80 -1.57
N THR A 2 -13.80 8.61 -1.87
CA THR A 2 -12.48 8.17 -1.40
C THR A 2 -11.43 8.63 -2.39
N VAL A 3 -10.37 9.30 -1.93
CA VAL A 3 -9.17 9.49 -2.75
C VAL A 3 -8.32 8.24 -2.57
N TRP A 4 -8.38 7.35 -3.55
CA TRP A 4 -7.45 6.23 -3.67
C TRP A 4 -6.13 6.80 -4.17
N ALA A 5 -5.15 6.98 -3.29
CA ALA A 5 -3.80 7.33 -3.74
C ALA A 5 -3.03 6.05 -4.13
N ALA A 6 -3.52 5.36 -5.15
CA ALA A 6 -2.61 4.68 -6.06
C ALA A 6 -2.36 5.72 -7.15
N HIS A 7 -1.27 6.48 -7.05
CA HIS A 7 -0.92 7.40 -8.13
C HIS A 7 -0.65 6.53 -9.37
N TYR A 8 -1.54 6.60 -10.36
CA TYR A 8 -1.29 6.16 -11.72
C TYR A 8 -0.29 7.16 -12.33
N ASP A 9 0.98 7.04 -11.95
CA ASP A 9 2.04 7.55 -12.81
C ASP A 9 2.19 6.54 -13.95
N THR A 10 2.09 7.02 -15.19
CA THR A 10 2.29 6.28 -16.43
C THR A 10 3.68 5.62 -16.56
N THR A 11 4.54 5.75 -15.54
CA THR A 11 5.86 5.11 -15.43
C THR A 11 5.90 3.83 -14.59
N GLY A 12 4.78 3.41 -13.97
CA GLY A 12 4.68 2.10 -13.35
C GLY A 12 3.80 2.06 -12.11
N TYR A 13 2.71 1.27 -12.18
CA TYR A 13 1.97 0.83 -11.02
C TYR A 13 2.95 0.03 -10.15
N TYR A 14 3.26 0.50 -8.93
CA TYR A 14 3.97 -0.25 -7.88
C TYR A 14 5.40 -0.81 -8.15
N GLY A 15 5.79 -1.03 -9.40
CA GLY A 15 7.10 -1.45 -9.89
C GLY A 15 7.66 -0.37 -10.81
N GLY A 16 8.92 -0.01 -10.61
CA GLY A 16 9.57 1.08 -11.34
C GLY A 16 10.62 1.85 -10.53
N LEU A 17 10.65 1.69 -9.21
CA LEU A 17 11.53 2.46 -8.34
C LEU A 17 12.48 1.55 -7.58
N TYR A 18 13.78 1.75 -7.82
CA TYR A 18 14.85 1.13 -7.03
C TYR A 18 14.69 1.41 -5.52
N ASP A 19 14.04 2.52 -5.17
CA ASP A 19 13.73 2.89 -3.79
C ASP A 19 12.22 3.05 -3.54
N TYR A 20 11.49 1.95 -3.72
CA TYR A 20 10.06 1.91 -3.44
C TYR A 20 9.72 2.24 -1.97
N LYS A 21 10.58 1.89 -1.01
CA LYS A 21 10.35 2.18 0.41
C LYS A 21 10.36 3.69 0.66
N GLU A 22 11.40 4.41 0.24
CA GLU A 22 11.45 5.86 0.39
C GLU A 22 10.32 6.54 -0.37
N TRP A 23 10.03 6.07 -1.59
CA TRP A 23 8.90 6.57 -2.36
C TRP A 23 7.57 6.40 -1.63
N TYR A 24 7.30 5.22 -1.06
CA TYR A 24 6.06 4.94 -0.35
C TYR A 24 5.90 5.83 0.88
N ILE A 25 6.99 6.01 1.64
CA ILE A 25 7.01 6.92 2.80
C ILE A 25 6.69 8.34 2.35
N LYS A 26 7.44 8.84 1.36
CA LYS A 26 7.29 10.19 0.84
C LYS A 26 5.86 10.44 0.34
N ARG A 27 5.34 9.56 -0.50
CA ARG A 27 3.96 9.67 -1.01
C ARG A 27 2.94 9.64 0.11
N THR A 28 3.09 8.73 1.08
CA THR A 28 2.12 8.65 2.19
C THR A 28 2.02 9.97 2.96
N LEU A 29 3.14 10.64 3.20
CA LEU A 29 3.19 11.92 3.87
C LEU A 29 2.67 13.07 3.00
N GLU A 30 3.05 13.10 1.72
CA GLU A 30 2.60 14.11 0.75
C GLU A 30 1.09 14.09 0.56
N TRP A 31 0.49 12.92 0.37
CA TRP A 31 -0.96 12.78 0.17
C TRP A 31 -1.75 13.16 1.43
N ASN A 32 -1.27 12.77 2.62
CA ASN A 32 -1.89 13.20 3.87
C ASN A 32 -1.88 14.72 4.01
N LYS A 33 -0.72 15.35 3.75
CA LYS A 33 -0.53 16.79 3.84
C LYS A 33 -1.42 17.52 2.83
N TRP A 34 -1.35 17.11 1.56
CA TRP A 34 -2.12 17.69 0.46
C TRP A 34 -3.62 17.66 0.74
N LEU A 35 -4.17 16.53 1.20
CA LEU A 35 -5.61 16.44 1.47
C LEU A 35 -6.02 17.41 2.59
N ARG A 36 -5.20 17.55 3.64
CA ARG A 36 -5.48 18.50 4.74
C ARG A 36 -5.44 19.94 4.25
N GLU A 37 -4.44 20.30 3.45
CA GLU A 37 -4.32 21.64 2.88
C GLU A 37 -5.54 21.97 2.02
N LYS A 38 -5.95 21.06 1.13
CA LYS A 38 -7.11 21.27 0.26
C LYS A 38 -8.43 21.38 1.01
N ILE A 39 -8.60 20.64 2.10
CA ILE A 39 -9.76 20.80 2.99
C ILE A 39 -9.73 22.16 3.70
N ASN A 40 -8.57 22.58 4.21
CA ASN A 40 -8.41 23.85 4.93
C ASN A 40 -8.61 25.07 4.01
N GLU A 41 -8.20 24.96 2.75
CA GLU A 41 -8.40 25.97 1.70
C GLU A 41 -9.85 26.04 1.21
N GLY A 42 -10.70 25.09 1.60
CA GLY A 42 -12.09 24.98 1.14
C GLY A 42 -12.22 24.43 -0.30
N GLU A 43 -11.12 23.97 -0.90
CA GLU A 43 -11.11 23.37 -2.23
C GLU A 43 -11.70 21.95 -2.23
N LEU A 44 -11.57 21.22 -1.12
CA LEU A 44 -12.15 19.89 -0.93
C LEU A 44 -13.09 19.84 0.28
N PRO A 45 -14.21 19.09 0.18
CA PRO A 45 -15.09 18.88 1.32
C PRO A 45 -14.40 18.14 2.48
N PRO A 46 -14.77 18.43 3.75
CA PRO A 46 -14.12 17.84 4.93
C PRO A 46 -14.37 16.34 5.11
N TYR A 47 -15.30 15.75 4.35
CA TYR A 47 -15.59 14.31 4.35
C TYR A 47 -14.76 13.52 3.33
N PHE A 48 -13.81 14.15 2.64
CA PHE A 48 -12.83 13.41 1.84
C PHE A 48 -11.88 12.66 2.75
N VAL A 49 -11.55 11.43 2.35
CA VAL A 49 -10.73 10.50 3.12
C VAL A 49 -9.49 10.11 2.33
N TYR A 50 -8.41 9.84 3.06
CA TYR A 50 -7.16 9.30 2.53
C TYR A 50 -6.92 7.92 3.13
N ILE A 51 -6.97 6.89 2.30
CA ILE A 51 -6.73 5.51 2.72
C ILE A 51 -5.56 4.98 1.89
N PRO A 52 -4.35 4.87 2.49
CA PRO A 52 -3.18 4.34 1.79
C PRO A 52 -3.39 2.86 1.42
N SER A 53 -2.91 2.49 0.23
CA SER A 53 -2.87 1.10 -0.24
C SER A 53 -1.48 0.50 -0.03
N VAL A 54 -1.42 -0.72 0.47
CA VAL A 54 -0.17 -1.47 0.69
C VAL A 54 -0.16 -2.75 -0.14
N ILE A 55 1.04 -3.14 -0.60
CA ILE A 55 1.26 -4.36 -1.37
C ILE A 55 2.55 -5.06 -0.88
N PRO A 56 2.64 -6.39 -0.91
CA PRO A 56 3.83 -7.12 -0.50
C PRO A 56 4.90 -7.22 -1.59
N GLU A 57 4.49 -7.20 -2.86
CA GLU A 57 5.28 -7.44 -4.08
C GLU A 57 4.51 -6.85 -5.28
N PHE A 58 5.22 -6.55 -6.37
CA PHE A 58 4.61 -6.34 -7.68
C PHE A 58 5.49 -6.95 -8.77
N ASP A 59 4.96 -7.92 -9.50
CA ASP A 59 5.56 -8.52 -10.70
C ASP A 59 4.46 -8.92 -11.68
N SER A 60 4.29 -8.14 -12.73
CA SER A 60 3.35 -8.42 -13.81
C SER A 60 4.06 -8.88 -15.09
N ARG A 61 5.36 -9.21 -15.07
CA ARG A 61 6.12 -9.54 -16.30
C ARG A 61 5.66 -10.82 -16.99
N LEU A 62 4.97 -11.70 -16.25
CA LEU A 62 4.56 -13.02 -16.72
C LEU A 62 3.17 -13.04 -17.38
N VAL A 63 2.45 -11.92 -17.34
CA VAL A 63 1.12 -11.81 -17.95
C VAL A 63 1.19 -11.13 -19.31
N SER A 64 0.24 -11.48 -20.20
CA SER A 64 0.26 -11.03 -21.61
C SER A 64 0.18 -9.52 -21.79
N TRP A 65 -0.37 -8.80 -20.82
CA TRP A 65 -0.51 -7.35 -20.83
C TRP A 65 0.59 -6.63 -20.04
N GLY A 66 1.44 -7.37 -19.33
CA GLY A 66 2.49 -6.78 -18.52
C GLY A 66 3.73 -6.43 -19.34
N ASP A 67 4.51 -5.48 -18.83
CA ASP A 67 5.80 -5.12 -19.42
C ASP A 67 6.87 -6.15 -18.99
N PRO A 68 7.48 -6.93 -19.91
CA PRO A 68 8.52 -7.88 -19.56
C PRO A 68 9.79 -7.22 -18.98
N ASN A 69 9.98 -5.91 -19.19
CA ASN A 69 11.11 -5.14 -18.67
C ASN A 69 10.78 -4.40 -17.36
N GLN A 70 9.61 -4.62 -16.77
CA GLN A 70 9.23 -3.98 -15.51
C GLN A 70 10.28 -4.21 -14.41
N VAL A 71 10.61 -3.13 -13.71
CA VAL A 71 11.39 -3.22 -12.46
C VAL A 71 10.51 -3.84 -11.39
N ILE A 72 10.87 -5.05 -10.97
CA ILE A 72 10.12 -5.81 -9.96
C ILE A 72 10.19 -5.09 -8.63
N LEU A 73 9.07 -5.02 -7.92
CA LEU A 73 9.07 -4.79 -6.49
C LEU A 73 9.16 -6.15 -5.78
N PRO A 74 10.32 -6.58 -5.29
CA PRO A 74 10.49 -7.93 -4.76
C PRO A 74 9.69 -8.13 -3.47
N ARG A 75 9.18 -9.33 -3.26
CA ARG A 75 8.44 -9.68 -2.04
C ARG A 75 9.24 -9.43 -0.78
N ASP A 76 8.71 -8.60 0.11
CA ASP A 76 9.38 -8.26 1.37
C ASP A 76 8.38 -8.16 2.53
N PRO A 77 8.37 -9.16 3.44
CA PRO A 77 7.51 -9.15 4.62
C PRO A 77 7.77 -7.97 5.58
N ASN A 78 9.02 -7.53 5.72
CA ASN A 78 9.38 -6.42 6.61
C ASN A 78 8.89 -5.09 6.04
N ARG A 79 9.11 -4.88 4.74
CA ARG A 79 8.57 -3.70 4.05
C ARG A 79 7.05 -3.66 4.15
N PHE A 80 6.36 -4.77 3.89
CA PHE A 80 4.90 -4.84 4.01
C PHE A 80 4.40 -4.44 5.41
N LYS A 81 5.06 -4.93 6.46
CA LYS A 81 4.77 -4.56 7.86
C LYS A 81 4.95 -3.07 8.13
N GLU A 82 6.05 -2.48 7.65
CA GLU A 82 6.33 -1.05 7.76
C GLU A 82 5.27 -0.23 7.01
N GLN A 83 4.88 -0.65 5.81
CA GLN A 83 3.86 0.00 5.00
C GLN A 83 2.51 0.03 5.71
N ILE A 84 2.07 -1.09 6.30
CA ILE A 84 0.81 -1.16 7.08
C ILE A 84 0.89 -0.19 8.27
N THR A 85 2.00 -0.22 9.01
CA THR A 85 2.18 0.63 10.20
C THR A 85 2.12 2.11 9.84
N LEU A 86 2.79 2.51 8.75
CA LEU A 86 2.77 3.88 8.26
C LEU A 86 1.37 4.26 7.76
N ALA A 87 0.71 3.38 7.00
CA ALA A 87 -0.61 3.61 6.46
C ALA A 87 -1.62 3.92 7.57
N LEU A 88 -1.69 3.05 8.57
CA LEU A 88 -2.59 3.18 9.72
C LEU A 88 -2.33 4.48 10.51
N SER A 89 -1.08 4.93 10.57
CA SER A 89 -0.70 6.15 11.30
C SER A 89 -1.04 7.45 10.54
N HIS A 90 -1.09 7.38 9.20
CA HIS A 90 -1.22 8.53 8.30
C HIS A 90 -2.48 8.52 7.44
N SER A 91 -3.39 7.57 7.61
CA SER A 91 -4.70 7.63 6.97
C SER A 91 -5.56 8.75 7.54
N ILE A 92 -6.58 9.17 6.78
CA ILE A 92 -7.62 10.12 7.18
C ILE A 92 -8.96 9.45 6.90
N PRO A 93 -9.74 9.06 7.93
CA PRO A 93 -9.39 9.06 9.36
C PRO A 93 -8.24 8.07 9.67
N LYS A 94 -7.57 8.26 10.81
CA LYS A 94 -6.47 7.38 11.26
C LYS A 94 -6.98 5.96 11.49
N GLY A 95 -6.10 4.98 11.30
CA GLY A 95 -6.40 3.56 11.54
C GLY A 95 -7.04 2.84 10.35
N MET A 96 -6.97 3.40 9.14
CA MET A 96 -7.47 2.78 7.92
C MET A 96 -6.33 2.44 6.97
N VAL A 97 -6.36 1.26 6.38
CA VAL A 97 -5.42 0.81 5.36
C VAL A 97 -6.17 -0.07 4.37
N ARG A 98 -5.84 0.04 3.09
CA ARG A 98 -6.27 -0.91 2.06
C ARG A 98 -5.12 -1.85 1.75
N ILE A 99 -5.41 -3.14 1.67
CA ILE A 99 -4.44 -4.14 1.23
C ILE A 99 -4.77 -4.51 -0.20
N ASP A 100 -3.81 -4.29 -1.09
CA ASP A 100 -3.86 -4.73 -2.46
C ASP A 100 -2.86 -5.90 -2.60
N THR A 101 -3.29 -7.14 -2.80
CA THR A 101 -4.67 -7.63 -2.89
C THR A 101 -4.77 -8.96 -2.15
N TRP A 102 -6.00 -9.47 -1.98
CA TRP A 102 -6.17 -10.82 -1.45
C TRP A 102 -5.50 -11.86 -2.37
N ASP A 103 -5.90 -11.91 -3.65
CA ASP A 103 -5.62 -13.00 -4.59
C ASP A 103 -5.28 -12.55 -6.02
N ASP A 104 -4.72 -11.35 -6.24
CA ASP A 104 -4.20 -10.99 -7.57
C ASP A 104 -2.82 -11.62 -7.85
N TRP A 105 -2.88 -12.85 -8.35
CA TRP A 105 -1.72 -13.62 -8.80
C TRP A 105 -1.08 -13.07 -10.08
N TYR A 106 -1.80 -12.28 -10.88
CA TYR A 106 -1.30 -11.71 -12.13
C TYR A 106 -0.35 -10.53 -11.89
N GLU A 107 -0.59 -9.78 -10.83
CA GLU A 107 0.29 -8.69 -10.37
C GLU A 107 1.24 -9.12 -9.24
N SER A 108 1.11 -10.37 -8.78
CA SER A 108 1.85 -10.90 -7.63
C SER A 108 1.63 -10.10 -6.33
N THR A 109 0.53 -9.35 -6.21
CA THR A 109 0.21 -8.55 -5.01
C THR A 109 -0.46 -9.36 -3.90
N ILE A 110 -0.61 -10.67 -4.11
CA ILE A 110 -1.31 -11.60 -3.21
C ILE A 110 -0.85 -11.56 -1.74
N ILE A 111 -1.81 -11.64 -0.83
CA ILE A 111 -1.60 -11.97 0.58
C ILE A 111 -2.29 -13.27 1.02
N GLU A 112 -3.06 -13.89 0.12
CA GLU A 112 -3.64 -15.22 0.30
C GLU A 112 -2.54 -16.22 0.70
N PRO A 113 -2.83 -17.15 1.65
CA PRO A 113 -1.89 -18.20 2.00
C PRO A 113 -1.42 -19.02 0.80
N SER A 114 -0.12 -19.31 0.76
CA SER A 114 0.49 -20.09 -0.32
C SER A 114 1.42 -21.15 0.24
N VAL A 115 1.82 -22.14 -0.56
CA VAL A 115 2.81 -23.15 -0.14
C VAL A 115 4.13 -22.51 0.28
N ARG A 116 4.55 -21.42 -0.38
CA ARG A 116 5.82 -20.75 -0.09
C ARG A 116 5.75 -19.88 1.17
N TRP A 117 4.64 -19.18 1.38
CA TRP A 117 4.52 -18.14 2.42
C TRP A 117 3.60 -18.53 3.57
N GLU A 118 2.93 -19.68 3.49
CA GLU A 118 1.94 -20.14 4.46
C GLU A 118 1.02 -18.99 4.88
N PHE A 119 0.89 -18.70 6.17
CA PHE A 119 0.08 -17.62 6.71
C PHE A 119 0.87 -16.32 6.99
N LYS A 120 2.11 -16.19 6.47
CA LYS A 120 3.04 -15.12 6.87
C LYS A 120 2.43 -13.71 6.80
N TYR A 121 1.74 -13.38 5.71
CA TYR A 121 1.16 -12.05 5.50
C TYR A 121 -0.03 -11.78 6.42
N LEU A 122 -0.87 -12.79 6.68
CA LEU A 122 -1.95 -12.71 7.64
C LEU A 122 -1.43 -12.58 9.09
N GLN A 123 -0.33 -13.26 9.41
CA GLN A 123 0.34 -13.13 10.71
C GLN A 123 0.91 -11.72 10.91
N ILE A 124 1.48 -11.10 9.87
CA ILE A 124 1.96 -9.71 9.94
C ILE A 124 0.81 -8.74 10.18
N ILE A 125 -0.30 -8.89 9.45
CA ILE A 125 -1.50 -8.06 9.66
C ILE A 125 -1.99 -8.22 11.10
N LYS A 126 -2.11 -9.45 11.58
CA LYS A 126 -2.50 -9.74 12.96
C LYS A 126 -1.56 -9.07 13.94
N GLU A 127 -0.25 -9.19 13.78
CA GLU A 127 0.76 -8.59 14.66
C GLU A 127 0.60 -7.07 14.74
N VAL A 128 0.51 -6.39 13.59
CA VAL A 128 0.40 -4.92 13.53
C VAL A 128 -0.91 -4.45 14.16
N VAL A 129 -2.03 -5.08 13.82
CA VAL A 129 -3.35 -4.72 14.35
C VAL A 129 -3.42 -4.97 15.87
N SER A 130 -2.92 -6.12 16.33
CA SER A 130 -2.94 -6.49 17.76
C SER A 130 -2.13 -5.49 18.58
N LYS A 131 -0.95 -5.09 18.09
CA LYS A 131 -0.12 -4.04 18.69
C LYS A 131 -0.85 -2.69 18.80
N ILE A 132 -1.60 -2.29 17.77
CA ILE A 132 -2.35 -1.02 17.77
C ILE A 132 -3.55 -1.08 18.74
N LEU A 133 -4.20 -2.24 18.83
CA LEU A 133 -5.35 -2.45 19.73
C LEU A 133 -4.94 -2.67 21.20
N GLY A 134 -3.63 -2.77 21.50
CA GLY A 134 -3.14 -3.06 22.85
C GLY A 134 -3.41 -4.49 23.31
N ASN A 135 -3.74 -5.39 22.39
CA ASN A 135 -3.93 -6.82 22.66
C ASN A 135 -2.64 -7.54 22.25
N PRO A 136 -1.83 -8.08 23.18
CA PRO A 136 -0.62 -8.83 22.82
C PRO A 136 -0.93 -10.13 22.08
#